data_AF-A0A958H3H6-F1
#
_entry.id   AF-A0A958H3H6-F1
#
_cell.length_a   1.000
_cell.length_b   1.000
_cell.length_c   1.000
_cell.angle_alpha   90.00
_cell.angle_beta   90.00
_cell.angle_gamma   90.00
#
_symmetry.space_group_name_H-M   'P 1'
#
loop_
_entity.id
_entity.type
_entity.pdbx_description
1 polymer ?
#
loop_
_entity_poly.entity_id
_entity_poly.type
_entity_poly.pdbx_seq_one_letter_code
_entity_poly.pdbx_strand_id
1 'polypeptide(L)'
;DLYDGDAETQSLELVAISPRLEQQECDFCSGDFAAEGELLNAAPRQSARQQSAESVDNPIWQDIQTRWALLIYGETDDFYQIWLLGKPDLLVIDDWGRRIGYDQGEFVNEIPGAATTNMRIFQQSTGLDKDKSPVLRIPVGLSFEVIADATLMEEAGSSDISIIGPGYYLDVSDMYLEPGDVESIAIYIDKSRHQLTYYTDYSESPDIELGLETDEADYAMMVRATELTGEEDAFDIGLDTDTNEFILNTSYNTEPSTYEIYVLQIDDEGERVFGASDVVMEPDNTAYIPFTEFDEDAAALRVDFDYENDGEIDEMFELPDVTDEIDFYAEENAGDEQLEEDDSNIEEEDDGK
;
A
#
# COMPACT_ATOMS: atom_id res chain seq x y z
N ASP A 1 -14.44 31.10 22.36
CA ASP A 1 -14.56 29.84 23.11
C ASP A 1 -14.34 28.70 22.15
N LEU A 2 -13.49 27.76 22.55
CA LEU A 2 -12.76 26.82 21.69
C LEU A 2 -13.46 25.46 21.56
N TYR A 3 -14.61 25.29 22.21
CA TYR A 3 -15.39 24.06 22.27
C TYR A 3 -16.85 24.42 22.49
N ASP A 4 -17.77 23.79 21.74
CA ASP A 4 -19.20 23.77 22.05
C ASP A 4 -19.62 22.32 22.32
N GLY A 5 -20.41 22.11 23.36
CA GLY A 5 -20.78 20.78 23.81
C GLY A 5 -22.00 20.79 24.71
N ASP A 6 -22.81 19.74 24.58
CA ASP A 6 -24.02 19.53 25.36
C ASP A 6 -23.91 18.23 26.15
N ALA A 7 -23.95 18.37 27.48
CA ALA A 7 -23.79 17.26 28.41
C ALA A 7 -25.03 16.35 28.49
N GLU A 8 -26.21 16.81 28.06
CA GLU A 8 -27.42 15.98 28.02
C GLU A 8 -27.43 15.06 26.80
N THR A 9 -26.91 15.52 25.66
CA THR A 9 -26.80 14.74 24.42
C THR A 9 -25.48 13.99 24.29
N GLN A 10 -24.50 14.26 25.18
CA GLN A 10 -23.12 13.77 25.10
C GLN A 10 -22.42 14.12 23.77
N SER A 11 -22.84 15.21 23.12
CA SER A 11 -22.19 15.69 21.91
C SER A 11 -21.11 16.71 22.25
N LEU A 12 -19.92 16.51 21.68
CA LEU A 12 -18.83 17.48 21.68
C LEU A 12 -18.48 17.76 20.22
N GLU A 13 -18.63 19.01 19.80
CA GLU A 13 -18.27 19.43 18.45
C GLU A 13 -16.90 20.10 18.46
N LEU A 14 -15.96 19.50 17.75
CA LEU A 14 -14.61 20.03 17.54
C LEU A 14 -14.52 20.55 16.12
N VAL A 15 -14.65 21.87 15.94
CA VAL A 15 -14.45 22.47 14.62
C VAL A 15 -12.94 22.66 14.42
N ALA A 16 -12.38 21.96 13.44
CA ALA A 16 -11.01 22.20 13.00
C ALA A 16 -10.91 23.63 12.43
N ILE A 17 -10.39 24.57 13.21
CA ILE A 17 -9.95 25.85 12.68
C ILE A 17 -8.73 25.56 11.79
N SER A 18 -8.82 25.98 10.53
CA SER A 18 -7.83 25.79 9.46
C SER A 18 -6.38 25.85 9.98
N PRO A 19 -5.45 25.02 9.46
CA PRO A 19 -4.07 24.98 9.91
C PRO A 19 -3.47 26.39 9.84
N ARG A 20 -3.08 26.93 11.00
CA ARG A 20 -2.34 28.18 11.05
C ARG A 20 -0.94 27.90 10.50
N LEU A 21 -0.67 28.33 9.27
CA LEU A 21 0.64 28.29 8.60
C LEU A 21 1.69 29.22 9.23
N GLU A 22 1.48 29.71 10.45
CA GLU A 22 2.45 30.53 11.16
C GLU A 22 2.92 29.80 12.42
N GLN A 23 4.24 29.75 12.59
CA GLN A 23 4.92 29.24 13.77
C GLN A 23 4.38 29.95 15.01
N GLN A 24 3.71 29.22 15.90
CA GLN A 24 3.15 29.82 17.12
C GLN A 24 4.28 30.31 18.02
N GLU A 25 4.20 31.57 18.45
CA GLU A 25 5.09 32.11 19.49
C GLU A 25 4.96 31.27 20.76
N CYS A 26 6.04 30.57 21.11
CA CYS A 26 6.10 29.76 22.33
C CYS A 26 6.33 30.68 23.55
N ASP A 27 5.25 31.09 24.22
CA ASP A 27 5.31 31.91 25.44
C ASP A 27 6.08 31.23 26.61
N PHE A 28 6.29 29.90 26.54
CA PHE A 28 6.97 29.12 27.57
C PHE A 28 8.44 28.83 27.27
N CYS A 29 8.94 29.20 26.09
CA CYS A 29 10.30 28.90 25.65
C CYS A 29 11.34 29.95 26.11
N SER A 30 10.95 30.96 26.89
CA SER A 30 11.84 32.02 27.40
C SER A 30 12.53 31.69 28.74
N GLY A 31 12.67 30.41 29.08
CA GLY A 31 13.43 29.95 30.24
C GLY A 31 14.92 29.78 29.93
N ASP A 32 15.75 30.73 30.36
CA ASP A 32 17.22 30.66 30.32
C ASP A 32 17.75 29.37 30.98
N PHE A 33 18.02 28.35 30.16
CA PHE A 33 18.94 27.28 30.48
C PHE A 33 20.12 27.35 29.53
N ALA A 34 21.11 28.16 29.89
CA ALA A 34 22.42 28.12 29.31
C ALA A 34 23.13 26.81 29.74
N ALA A 35 23.27 25.87 28.81
CA ALA A 35 24.26 24.81 28.89
C ALA A 35 24.99 24.73 27.55
N GLU A 36 26.26 25.12 27.57
CA GLU A 36 27.19 25.03 26.45
C GLU A 36 27.43 23.54 26.10
N GLY A 37 27.14 23.18 24.86
CA GLY A 37 27.44 21.88 24.28
C GLY A 37 27.34 21.95 22.76
N GLU A 38 28.48 22.20 22.11
CA GLU A 38 28.65 22.06 20.66
C GLU A 38 28.30 20.63 20.23
N LEU A 39 27.15 20.46 19.58
CA LEU A 39 26.85 19.31 18.74
C LEU A 39 26.11 19.79 17.48
N LEU A 40 26.46 19.14 16.39
CA LEU A 40 26.15 19.45 14.99
C LEU A 40 24.65 19.63 14.75
N ASN A 41 24.25 20.81 14.26
CA ASN A 41 22.92 21.06 13.72
C ASN A 41 22.77 20.32 12.38
N ALA A 42 22.07 19.17 12.39
CA ALA A 42 21.29 18.74 11.23
C ALA A 42 19.94 19.45 11.32
N ALA A 43 19.67 20.36 10.39
CA ALA A 43 18.35 20.97 10.26
C ALA A 43 17.36 19.93 9.70
N PRO A 44 16.10 19.91 10.17
CA PRO A 44 15.06 19.15 9.48
C PRO A 44 14.89 19.69 8.06
N ARG A 45 14.95 18.79 7.07
CA ARG A 45 14.70 19.10 5.66
C ARG A 45 13.22 19.42 5.50
N GLN A 46 12.87 20.71 5.47
CA GLN A 46 11.63 21.14 4.84
C GLN A 46 11.89 21.21 3.34
N SER A 47 11.28 20.32 2.56
CA SER A 47 11.33 20.35 1.11
C SER A 47 10.69 21.65 0.59
N ALA A 48 11.30 22.25 -0.42
CA ALA A 48 10.93 23.54 -0.97
C ALA A 48 9.74 23.49 -1.96
N ARG A 49 8.94 22.41 -1.98
CA ARG A 49 7.84 22.20 -2.94
C ARG A 49 6.50 22.89 -2.56
N GLN A 50 6.42 23.59 -1.43
CA GLN A 50 5.15 24.17 -0.96
C GLN A 50 4.69 25.48 -1.65
N GLN A 51 5.28 25.88 -2.79
CA GLN A 51 4.99 27.20 -3.40
C GLN A 51 4.61 27.24 -4.89
N SER A 52 4.38 26.11 -5.57
CA SER A 52 3.97 26.16 -7.00
C SER A 52 2.77 25.31 -7.43
N ALA A 53 2.02 24.70 -6.51
CA ALA A 53 0.72 24.13 -6.87
C ALA A 53 -0.31 25.27 -7.05
N GLU A 54 -0.42 25.80 -8.28
CA GLU A 54 -1.64 26.49 -8.69
C GLU A 54 -2.82 25.52 -8.53
N SER A 55 -3.89 26.02 -7.91
CA SER A 55 -5.07 25.28 -7.47
C SER A 55 -5.66 24.37 -8.54
N VAL A 56 -5.45 23.06 -8.40
CA VAL A 56 -6.35 22.06 -8.98
C VAL A 56 -7.49 21.88 -7.97
N ASP A 57 -8.59 22.61 -8.17
CA ASP A 57 -9.85 22.44 -7.42
C ASP A 57 -10.53 21.13 -7.87
N ASN A 58 -9.88 20.00 -7.67
CA ASN A 58 -10.47 18.68 -7.90
C ASN A 58 -10.48 17.91 -6.56
N PRO A 59 -11.67 17.64 -5.99
CA PRO A 59 -11.82 17.02 -4.67
C PRO A 59 -11.19 15.62 -4.57
N ILE A 60 -10.99 14.93 -5.70
CA ILE A 60 -10.34 13.61 -5.81
C ILE A 60 -8.87 13.70 -5.35
N TRP A 61 -8.17 14.79 -5.70
CA TRP A 61 -6.78 15.00 -5.28
C TRP A 61 -6.65 15.30 -3.80
N GLN A 62 -7.70 15.81 -3.15
CA GLN A 62 -7.68 16.02 -1.71
C GLN A 62 -7.84 14.71 -0.96
N ASP A 63 -8.60 13.73 -1.45
CA ASP A 63 -8.77 12.44 -0.78
C ASP A 63 -7.54 11.55 -0.92
N ILE A 64 -6.95 11.49 -2.13
CA ILE A 64 -5.70 10.76 -2.40
C ILE A 64 -4.53 11.37 -1.64
N GLN A 65 -4.31 12.70 -1.72
CA GLN A 65 -3.29 13.34 -0.88
C GLN A 65 -3.58 13.16 0.61
N THR A 66 -4.84 13.04 1.03
CA THR A 66 -5.16 12.79 2.45
C THR A 66 -4.85 11.35 2.85
N ARG A 67 -5.15 10.34 2.01
CA ARG A 67 -4.77 8.93 2.27
C ARG A 67 -3.25 8.75 2.21
N TRP A 68 -2.58 9.25 1.17
CA TRP A 68 -1.12 9.23 1.06
C TRP A 68 -0.45 10.01 2.19
N ALA A 69 -0.93 11.22 2.53
CA ALA A 69 -0.37 11.99 3.65
C ALA A 69 -0.67 11.39 5.03
N LEU A 70 -1.70 10.55 5.19
CA LEU A 70 -1.97 9.82 6.45
C LEU A 70 -1.26 8.47 6.53
N LEU A 71 -1.03 7.79 5.41
CA LEU A 71 -0.36 6.50 5.34
C LEU A 71 1.17 6.67 5.48
N ILE A 72 1.75 7.74 4.91
CA ILE A 72 3.22 7.91 4.84
C ILE A 72 3.79 8.79 5.97
N TYR A 73 3.04 9.77 6.50
CA TYR A 73 3.55 10.67 7.55
C TYR A 73 3.27 10.19 8.99
N GLY A 74 2.82 8.94 9.16
CA GLY A 74 2.79 8.27 10.45
C GLY A 74 4.21 7.88 10.89
N GLU A 75 4.43 7.73 12.19
CA GLU A 75 5.69 7.31 12.82
C GLU A 75 6.00 5.83 12.46
N THR A 76 6.29 5.54 11.19
CA THR A 76 6.57 4.19 10.63
C THR A 76 8.05 3.83 10.69
N ASP A 77 8.93 4.77 11.04
CA ASP A 77 10.40 4.55 11.09
C ASP A 77 10.80 3.30 11.89
N ASP A 78 10.00 2.94 12.91
CA ASP A 78 10.27 1.80 13.79
C ASP A 78 9.43 0.55 13.48
N PHE A 79 8.35 0.66 12.69
CA PHE A 79 7.41 -0.44 12.46
C PHE A 79 6.81 -0.46 11.05
N TYR A 80 6.71 -1.66 10.47
CA TYR A 80 5.73 -1.94 9.43
C TYR A 80 4.32 -1.90 10.02
N GLN A 81 3.38 -1.27 9.31
CA GLN A 81 1.96 -1.39 9.60
C GLN A 81 1.32 -2.35 8.60
N ILE A 82 0.58 -3.34 9.09
CA ILE A 82 -0.11 -4.32 8.25
C ILE A 82 -1.61 -4.17 8.49
N TRP A 83 -2.32 -3.90 7.41
CA TRP A 83 -3.75 -3.66 7.35
C TRP A 83 -4.39 -4.80 6.60
N LEU A 84 -5.59 -5.16 7.03
CA LEU A 84 -6.46 -6.07 6.29
C LEU A 84 -7.83 -5.39 6.15
N LEU A 85 -8.26 -5.21 4.91
CA LEU A 85 -9.64 -4.89 4.56
C LEU A 85 -10.29 -6.17 4.05
N GLY A 86 -11.30 -6.67 4.76
CA GLY A 86 -11.95 -7.92 4.38
C GLY A 86 -12.45 -8.72 5.58
N LYS A 87 -12.87 -9.96 5.31
CA LYS A 87 -13.37 -10.91 6.32
C LYS A 87 -12.37 -11.96 6.85
N PRO A 88 -11.24 -12.32 6.21
CA PRO A 88 -10.39 -13.39 6.73
C PRO A 88 -9.71 -12.98 8.05
N ASP A 89 -9.21 -13.95 8.77
CA ASP A 89 -8.33 -13.72 9.91
C ASP A 89 -6.93 -13.35 9.39
N LEU A 90 -6.33 -12.26 9.91
CA LEU A 90 -4.96 -11.86 9.60
C LEU A 90 -3.99 -12.46 10.63
N LEU A 91 -2.98 -13.18 10.16
CA LEU A 91 -1.90 -13.72 10.98
C LEU A 91 -0.54 -13.38 10.38
N VAL A 92 0.40 -12.96 11.21
CA VAL A 92 1.79 -12.70 10.83
C VAL A 92 2.71 -13.62 11.60
N ILE A 93 3.64 -14.28 10.90
CA ILE A 93 4.62 -15.21 11.46
C ILE A 93 6.04 -14.75 11.10
N ASP A 94 6.93 -14.60 12.08
CA ASP A 94 8.34 -14.29 11.79
C ASP A 94 9.21 -15.53 11.55
N ASP A 95 10.46 -15.32 11.12
CA ASP A 95 11.45 -16.39 10.87
C ASP A 95 11.71 -17.34 12.06
N TRP A 96 11.34 -16.95 13.28
CA TRP A 96 11.46 -17.79 14.48
C TRP A 96 10.17 -18.55 14.82
N GLY A 97 9.14 -18.44 13.97
CA GLY A 97 7.82 -19.05 14.15
C GLY A 97 6.98 -18.37 15.23
N ARG A 98 7.29 -17.12 15.60
CA ARG A 98 6.50 -16.35 16.56
C ARG A 98 5.41 -15.60 15.82
N ARG A 99 4.26 -15.43 16.46
CA ARG A 99 3.02 -15.01 15.78
C ARG A 99 2.43 -13.73 16.33
N ILE A 100 1.74 -12.96 15.49
CA ILE A 100 0.82 -11.91 15.92
C ILE A 100 -0.38 -11.84 14.97
N GLY A 101 -1.59 -11.71 15.50
CA GLY A 101 -2.82 -11.77 14.71
C GLY A 101 -3.78 -12.82 15.24
N TYR A 102 -4.71 -13.27 14.41
CA TYR A 102 -5.68 -14.30 14.77
C TYR A 102 -5.22 -15.68 14.29
N ASP A 103 -5.13 -16.63 15.22
CA ASP A 103 -4.84 -18.05 14.94
C ASP A 103 -6.09 -18.84 15.33
N GLN A 104 -6.83 -19.33 14.33
CA GLN A 104 -8.10 -20.06 14.52
C GLN A 104 -9.10 -19.25 15.37
N GLY A 105 -9.23 -17.94 15.10
CA GLY A 105 -10.10 -17.02 15.84
C GLY A 105 -9.60 -16.60 17.22
N GLU A 106 -8.43 -17.08 17.67
CA GLU A 106 -7.80 -16.63 18.91
C GLU A 106 -6.67 -15.63 18.61
N PHE A 107 -6.76 -14.42 19.19
CA PHE A 107 -5.72 -13.43 19.01
C PHE A 107 -4.44 -13.80 19.80
N VAL A 108 -3.30 -13.84 19.13
CA VAL A 108 -1.96 -14.09 19.67
C VAL A 108 -1.03 -12.90 19.44
N ASN A 109 -0.02 -12.73 20.30
CA ASN A 109 1.07 -11.78 20.11
C ASN A 109 2.33 -12.27 20.85
N GLU A 110 3.24 -12.86 20.09
CA GLU A 110 4.45 -13.55 20.53
C GLU A 110 5.73 -12.90 19.96
N ILE A 111 5.61 -12.05 18.95
CA ILE A 111 6.72 -11.34 18.30
C ILE A 111 7.19 -10.19 19.23
N PRO A 112 8.45 -10.20 19.73
CA PRO A 112 8.96 -9.14 20.60
C PRO A 112 8.94 -7.78 19.92
N GLY A 113 8.34 -6.81 20.61
CA GLY A 113 8.21 -5.44 20.09
C GLY A 113 6.98 -5.24 19.21
N ALA A 114 6.39 -6.30 18.66
CA ALA A 114 5.17 -6.18 17.89
C ALA A 114 3.99 -5.72 18.75
N ALA A 115 3.12 -4.94 18.15
CA ALA A 115 1.96 -4.34 18.80
C ALA A 115 0.77 -4.31 17.86
N THR A 116 -0.40 -3.98 18.38
CA THR A 116 -1.57 -3.67 17.57
C THR A 116 -2.05 -2.28 17.87
N THR A 117 -2.64 -1.63 16.87
CA THR A 117 -3.38 -0.39 17.06
C THR A 117 -4.80 -0.56 16.57
N ASN A 118 -5.75 -0.21 17.43
CA ASN A 118 -7.16 -0.16 17.07
C ASN A 118 -7.44 1.23 16.50
N MET A 119 -6.88 1.54 15.33
CA MET A 119 -7.18 2.79 14.65
C MET A 119 -8.63 2.73 14.16
N ARG A 120 -9.54 3.34 14.93
CA ARG A 120 -10.97 3.48 14.61
C ARG A 120 -11.23 4.70 13.72
N ILE A 121 -10.31 5.03 12.82
CA ILE A 121 -10.18 6.42 12.34
C ILE A 121 -11.36 6.91 11.47
N PHE A 122 -12.25 6.06 10.95
CA PHE A 122 -13.26 6.55 10.00
C PHE A 122 -14.74 6.29 10.29
N GLN A 123 -15.17 5.74 11.43
CA GLN A 123 -16.62 5.63 11.70
C GLN A 123 -16.98 5.94 13.14
N GLN A 124 -17.73 7.03 13.31
CA GLN A 124 -18.41 7.37 14.54
C GLN A 124 -19.37 6.23 14.92
N SER A 125 -19.28 5.78 16.18
CA SER A 125 -20.42 5.35 16.99
C SER A 125 -21.38 4.35 16.29
N THR A 126 -21.16 3.06 16.42
CA THR A 126 -21.84 2.25 17.45
C THR A 126 -20.90 1.12 17.88
N GLY A 127 -20.72 0.91 19.19
CA GLY A 127 -19.73 -0.06 19.68
C GLY A 127 -19.94 -1.49 19.16
N LEU A 128 -18.81 -2.21 19.01
CA LEU A 128 -18.68 -3.66 18.75
C LEU A 128 -18.58 -4.10 17.29
N ASP A 129 -17.94 -3.32 16.42
CA ASP A 129 -17.41 -3.88 15.17
C ASP A 129 -16.17 -4.74 15.51
N LYS A 130 -16.41 -5.96 16.00
CA LYS A 130 -15.38 -6.95 16.32
C LYS A 130 -14.80 -7.60 15.07
N ASP A 131 -15.44 -7.37 13.94
CA ASP A 131 -15.20 -8.07 12.69
C ASP A 131 -14.11 -7.35 11.86
N LYS A 132 -13.50 -6.29 12.41
CA LYS A 132 -12.37 -5.59 11.78
C LYS A 132 -11.06 -6.02 12.42
N SER A 133 -10.16 -6.53 11.57
CA SER A 133 -8.79 -6.86 11.95
C SER A 133 -8.06 -5.62 12.47
N PRO A 134 -7.35 -5.71 13.61
CA PRO A 134 -6.56 -4.58 14.10
C PRO A 134 -5.37 -4.35 13.16
N VAL A 135 -4.89 -3.12 13.09
CA VAL A 135 -3.64 -2.84 12.38
C VAL A 135 -2.50 -3.46 13.19
N LEU A 136 -1.75 -4.37 12.57
CA LEU A 136 -0.60 -5.01 13.18
C LEU A 136 0.63 -4.13 12.98
N ARG A 137 1.47 -4.01 14.01
CA ARG A 137 2.73 -3.26 13.95
C ARG A 137 3.88 -4.23 14.17
N ILE A 138 4.71 -4.43 13.16
CA ILE A 138 5.85 -5.35 13.17
C ILE A 138 7.14 -4.52 13.18
N PRO A 139 8.09 -4.75 14.09
CA PRO A 139 9.36 -4.03 14.08
C PRO A 139 10.07 -4.11 12.72
N VAL A 140 10.62 -2.99 12.25
CA VAL A 140 11.37 -2.94 11.00
C VAL A 140 12.62 -3.85 11.03
N GLY A 141 13.01 -4.36 9.86
CA GLY A 141 14.16 -5.25 9.71
C GLY A 141 13.91 -6.72 10.08
N LEU A 142 12.64 -7.11 10.24
CA LEU A 142 12.22 -8.50 10.32
C LEU A 142 11.70 -8.96 8.96
N SER A 143 12.08 -10.17 8.56
CA SER A 143 11.33 -10.91 7.53
C SER A 143 10.18 -11.66 8.20
N PHE A 144 9.07 -11.79 7.50
CA PHE A 144 7.84 -12.38 8.03
C PHE A 144 6.93 -12.87 6.91
N GLU A 145 6.02 -13.78 7.26
CA GLU A 145 4.94 -14.26 6.42
C GLU A 145 3.63 -13.64 6.91
N VAL A 146 2.82 -13.15 5.97
CA VAL A 146 1.45 -12.68 6.22
C VAL A 146 0.49 -13.73 5.67
N ILE A 147 -0.47 -14.14 6.50
CA ILE A 147 -1.46 -15.16 6.18
C ILE A 147 -2.84 -14.54 6.24
N ALA A 148 -3.59 -14.70 5.15
CA ALA A 148 -5.03 -14.47 5.11
C ALA A 148 -5.76 -15.81 5.29
N ASP A 149 -6.32 -16.03 6.47
CA ASP A 149 -6.98 -17.29 6.83
C ASP A 149 -8.51 -17.15 6.70
N ALA A 150 -9.06 -17.73 5.63
CA ALA A 150 -10.50 -17.76 5.34
C ALA A 150 -11.20 -18.99 5.92
N THR A 151 -10.56 -19.79 6.78
CA THR A 151 -11.13 -21.06 7.30
C THR A 151 -12.37 -20.86 8.17
N LEU A 152 -12.53 -19.66 8.76
CA LEU A 152 -13.69 -19.30 9.55
C LEU A 152 -14.73 -18.46 8.78
N MET A 153 -14.49 -18.14 7.51
CA MET A 153 -15.45 -17.42 6.68
C MET A 153 -16.68 -18.29 6.39
N GLU A 154 -17.86 -17.66 6.33
CA GLU A 154 -19.11 -18.34 5.98
C GLU A 154 -19.49 -18.15 4.50
N GLU A 155 -18.93 -17.13 3.85
CA GLU A 155 -19.21 -16.72 2.48
C GLU A 155 -17.91 -16.23 1.84
N ALA A 156 -17.75 -16.48 0.54
CA ALA A 156 -16.62 -15.98 -0.22
C ALA A 156 -16.64 -14.45 -0.36
N GLY A 157 -15.48 -13.84 -0.58
CA GLY A 157 -15.37 -12.41 -0.85
C GLY A 157 -13.94 -11.94 -1.09
N SER A 158 -13.80 -10.73 -1.65
CA SER A 158 -12.52 -10.08 -1.85
C SER A 158 -11.96 -9.50 -0.55
N SER A 159 -10.63 -9.43 -0.45
CA SER A 159 -9.90 -8.82 0.66
C SER A 159 -8.61 -8.19 0.16
N ASP A 160 -8.15 -7.17 0.88
CA ASP A 160 -6.92 -6.43 0.55
C ASP A 160 -5.98 -6.44 1.75
N ILE A 161 -4.69 -6.67 1.50
CA ILE A 161 -3.64 -6.54 2.50
C ILE A 161 -2.70 -5.42 2.09
N SER A 162 -2.59 -4.41 2.95
CA SER A 162 -1.64 -3.31 2.78
C SER A 162 -0.55 -3.37 3.84
N ILE A 163 0.70 -3.32 3.42
CA ILE A 163 1.89 -3.25 4.26
C ILE A 163 2.57 -1.91 4.03
N ILE A 164 2.68 -1.10 5.08
CA ILE A 164 3.28 0.24 5.01
C ILE A 164 4.58 0.19 5.80
N GLY A 165 5.70 0.44 5.12
CA GLY A 165 7.02 0.53 5.71
C GLY A 165 7.59 1.95 5.67
N PRO A 166 8.83 2.13 6.13
CA PRO A 166 9.56 3.38 5.96
C PRO A 166 9.84 3.65 4.48
N GLY A 167 9.18 4.66 3.90
CA GLY A 167 9.41 5.13 2.53
C GLY A 167 8.79 4.30 1.42
N TYR A 168 8.07 3.22 1.73
CA TYR A 168 7.37 2.41 0.74
C TYR A 168 6.06 1.84 1.30
N TYR A 169 5.15 1.47 0.42
CA TYR A 169 4.04 0.58 0.73
C TYR A 169 4.00 -0.57 -0.27
N LEU A 170 3.29 -1.60 0.14
CA LEU A 170 2.95 -2.75 -0.66
C LEU A 170 1.48 -3.02 -0.43
N ASP A 171 0.76 -3.32 -1.49
CA ASP A 171 -0.66 -3.64 -1.45
C ASP A 171 -0.92 -4.89 -2.29
N VAL A 172 -1.73 -5.80 -1.74
CA VAL A 172 -2.23 -6.97 -2.44
C VAL A 172 -3.75 -6.84 -2.42
N SER A 173 -4.32 -6.43 -3.54
CA SER A 173 -5.72 -6.05 -3.71
C SER A 173 -6.52 -7.08 -4.49
N ASP A 174 -7.81 -7.16 -4.21
CA ASP A 174 -8.76 -8.09 -4.83
C ASP A 174 -8.40 -9.58 -4.65
N MET A 175 -7.91 -9.94 -3.45
CA MET A 175 -7.73 -11.36 -3.11
C MET A 175 -9.10 -12.01 -2.90
N TYR A 176 -9.56 -12.78 -3.89
CA TYR A 176 -10.79 -13.54 -3.77
C TYR A 176 -10.59 -14.81 -2.95
N LEU A 177 -11.26 -14.90 -1.80
CA LEU A 177 -11.13 -16.04 -0.87
C LEU A 177 -12.47 -16.76 -0.71
N GLU A 178 -12.48 -18.10 -0.83
CA GLU A 178 -13.59 -18.97 -0.46
C GLU A 178 -13.45 -19.46 1.00
N PRO A 179 -14.58 -19.86 1.64
CA PRO A 179 -14.54 -20.50 2.95
C PRO A 179 -13.63 -21.73 2.99
N GLY A 180 -12.56 -21.67 3.78
CA GLY A 180 -11.57 -22.75 3.90
C GLY A 180 -10.20 -22.40 3.33
N ASP A 181 -10.09 -21.35 2.52
CA ASP A 181 -8.85 -20.99 1.86
C ASP A 181 -7.85 -20.36 2.82
N VAL A 182 -6.57 -20.49 2.49
CA VAL A 182 -5.45 -19.90 3.22
C VAL A 182 -4.45 -19.41 2.19
N GLU A 183 -4.28 -18.10 2.09
CA GLU A 183 -3.30 -17.47 1.21
C GLU A 183 -2.12 -16.97 2.03
N SER A 184 -0.93 -16.98 1.43
CA SER A 184 0.31 -16.58 2.11
C SER A 184 1.16 -15.64 1.27
N ILE A 185 1.66 -14.60 1.93
CA ILE A 185 2.55 -13.59 1.39
C ILE A 185 3.84 -13.63 2.21
N ALA A 186 4.92 -14.15 1.64
CA ALA A 186 6.24 -14.12 2.27
C ALA A 186 6.92 -12.78 1.98
N ILE A 187 7.29 -12.05 3.03
CA ILE A 187 8.01 -10.78 2.96
C ILE A 187 9.43 -11.00 3.44
N TYR A 188 10.38 -10.88 2.52
CA TYR A 188 11.81 -10.94 2.80
C TYR A 188 12.42 -9.54 2.72
N ILE A 189 13.12 -9.15 3.80
CA ILE A 189 13.75 -7.84 3.92
C ILE A 189 15.25 -8.01 4.19
N ASP A 190 16.09 -7.50 3.29
CA ASP A 190 17.53 -7.38 3.50
C ASP A 190 18.07 -6.04 2.98
N LYS A 191 18.45 -5.15 3.90
CA LYS A 191 19.08 -3.83 3.65
C LYS A 191 18.45 -2.98 2.55
N SER A 192 18.74 -3.27 1.27
CA SER A 192 18.23 -2.58 0.09
C SER A 192 17.14 -3.36 -0.64
N ARG A 193 17.04 -4.67 -0.40
CA ARG A 193 16.12 -5.59 -1.09
C ARG A 193 14.88 -5.87 -0.24
N HIS A 194 13.74 -5.56 -0.82
CA HIS A 194 12.42 -5.87 -0.30
C HIS A 194 11.76 -6.82 -1.29
N GLN A 195 11.57 -8.07 -0.89
CA GLN A 195 11.02 -9.11 -1.76
C GLN A 195 9.70 -9.60 -1.18
N LEU A 196 8.75 -9.83 -2.08
CA LEU A 196 7.47 -10.47 -1.81
C LEU A 196 7.37 -11.72 -2.67
N THR A 197 6.97 -12.81 -2.05
CA THR A 197 6.52 -14.00 -2.75
C THR A 197 5.08 -14.30 -2.34
N TYR A 198 4.15 -14.23 -3.28
CA TYR A 198 2.76 -14.60 -3.09
C TYR A 198 2.52 -16.00 -3.63
N TYR A 199 2.01 -16.89 -2.77
CA TYR A 199 1.70 -18.27 -3.12
C TYR A 199 0.19 -18.43 -3.21
N THR A 200 -0.27 -18.98 -4.33
CA THR A 200 -1.69 -19.20 -4.58
C THR A 200 -1.92 -20.48 -5.39
N ASP A 201 -3.07 -21.10 -5.19
CA ASP A 201 -3.54 -22.23 -6.02
C ASP A 201 -4.38 -21.74 -7.23
N TYR A 202 -4.62 -20.43 -7.35
CA TYR A 202 -5.37 -19.83 -8.46
C TYR A 202 -4.49 -19.59 -9.69
N SER A 203 -5.11 -19.66 -10.87
CA SER A 203 -4.42 -19.39 -12.14
C SER A 203 -4.27 -17.91 -12.47
N GLU A 204 -4.80 -17.03 -11.65
CA GLU A 204 -4.67 -15.58 -11.75
C GLU A 204 -4.25 -15.07 -10.38
N SER A 205 -3.34 -14.09 -10.34
CA SER A 205 -2.99 -13.42 -9.09
C SER A 205 -3.97 -12.28 -8.79
N PRO A 206 -4.08 -11.87 -7.52
CA PRO A 206 -4.53 -10.54 -7.16
C PRO A 206 -3.65 -9.46 -7.81
N ASP A 207 -4.08 -8.21 -7.72
CA ASP A 207 -3.26 -7.08 -8.14
C ASP A 207 -2.25 -6.77 -7.03
N ILE A 208 -0.96 -6.76 -7.37
CA ILE A 208 0.11 -6.48 -6.42
C ILE A 208 0.75 -5.16 -6.79
N GLU A 209 0.68 -4.20 -5.87
CA GLU A 209 1.20 -2.86 -6.05
C GLU A 209 2.30 -2.57 -5.03
N LEU A 210 3.44 -2.04 -5.50
CA LEU A 210 4.49 -1.53 -4.65
C LEU A 210 4.65 -0.05 -4.93
N GLY A 211 4.52 0.80 -3.91
CA GLY A 211 4.79 2.23 -4.03
C GLY A 211 6.03 2.66 -3.25
N LEU A 212 6.78 3.62 -3.80
CA LEU A 212 8.02 4.14 -3.26
C LEU A 212 8.06 5.68 -3.39
N GLU A 213 8.40 6.37 -2.32
CA GLU A 213 8.70 7.81 -2.34
C GLU A 213 10.21 8.02 -2.49
N THR A 214 10.61 8.93 -3.39
CA THR A 214 12.02 9.36 -3.51
C THR A 214 12.14 10.88 -3.42
N ASP A 215 13.37 11.38 -3.30
CA ASP A 215 13.63 12.83 -3.31
C ASP A 215 13.26 13.48 -4.67
N GLU A 216 13.19 12.72 -5.77
CA GLU A 216 13.00 13.23 -7.14
C GLU A 216 11.53 13.07 -7.60
N ALA A 217 10.98 11.87 -7.47
CA ALA A 217 9.64 11.49 -7.88
C ALA A 217 9.08 10.37 -6.99
N ASP A 218 7.76 10.19 -7.02
CA ASP A 218 7.07 9.05 -6.43
C ASP A 218 6.82 8.00 -7.52
N TYR A 219 6.88 6.73 -7.14
CA TYR A 219 6.71 5.61 -8.07
C TYR A 219 5.71 4.61 -7.51
N ALA A 220 4.92 3.99 -8.39
CA ALA A 220 4.14 2.81 -8.08
C ALA A 220 4.32 1.77 -9.19
N MET A 221 4.56 0.51 -8.83
CA MET A 221 4.60 -0.60 -9.77
C MET A 221 3.43 -1.51 -9.46
N MET A 222 2.54 -1.71 -10.43
CA MET A 222 1.45 -2.67 -10.35
C MET A 222 1.78 -3.84 -11.26
N VAL A 223 1.66 -5.05 -10.73
CA VAL A 223 1.83 -6.28 -11.50
C VAL A 223 0.70 -7.25 -11.16
N ARG A 224 0.17 -7.90 -12.20
CA ARG A 224 -0.83 -8.97 -12.11
C ARG A 224 -0.41 -10.12 -13.00
N ALA A 225 -0.45 -11.34 -12.49
CA ALA A 225 -0.35 -12.53 -13.34
C ALA A 225 -1.76 -12.89 -13.84
N THR A 226 -1.97 -12.79 -15.14
CA THR A 226 -3.22 -13.19 -15.80
C THR A 226 -3.24 -14.68 -16.14
N GLU A 227 -2.08 -15.35 -16.06
CA GLU A 227 -1.98 -16.79 -16.21
C GLU A 227 -0.79 -17.34 -15.41
N LEU A 228 -1.08 -18.07 -14.33
CA LEU A 228 -0.17 -18.94 -13.58
C LEU A 228 -0.63 -20.39 -13.84
N THR A 229 0.21 -21.21 -14.47
CA THR A 229 -0.25 -22.51 -15.02
C THR A 229 0.28 -23.73 -14.26
N GLY A 230 1.36 -23.59 -13.49
CA GLY A 230 1.85 -24.66 -12.64
C GLY A 230 1.09 -24.77 -11.32
N GLU A 231 1.03 -25.99 -10.76
CA GLU A 231 0.29 -26.28 -9.52
C GLU A 231 0.94 -25.68 -8.25
N GLU A 232 2.20 -25.26 -8.32
CA GLU A 232 2.96 -24.68 -7.20
C GLU A 232 3.67 -23.37 -7.64
N ASP A 233 3.21 -22.76 -8.74
CA ASP A 233 3.78 -21.50 -9.24
C ASP A 233 3.53 -20.39 -8.21
N ALA A 234 4.47 -19.45 -8.12
CA ALA A 234 4.37 -18.35 -7.17
C ALA A 234 4.69 -17.03 -7.87
N PHE A 235 4.08 -15.97 -7.35
CA PHE A 235 4.34 -14.63 -7.85
C PHE A 235 5.44 -13.99 -7.00
N ASP A 236 6.63 -13.81 -7.58
CA ASP A 236 7.79 -13.28 -6.87
C ASP A 236 8.22 -11.92 -7.45
N ILE A 237 8.09 -10.88 -6.63
CA ILE A 237 8.53 -9.53 -6.97
C ILE A 237 9.50 -9.00 -5.93
N GLY A 238 10.34 -8.06 -6.36
CA GLY A 238 11.29 -7.40 -5.48
C GLY A 238 11.50 -5.94 -5.86
N LEU A 239 11.94 -5.18 -4.87
CA LEU A 239 12.49 -3.85 -5.03
C LEU A 239 13.92 -3.86 -4.51
N ASP A 240 14.87 -3.46 -5.36
CA ASP A 240 16.25 -3.19 -4.96
C ASP A 240 16.50 -1.68 -4.96
N THR A 241 16.51 -1.09 -3.77
CA THR A 241 16.65 0.35 -3.56
C THR A 241 18.08 0.86 -3.73
N ASP A 242 19.08 -0.02 -3.81
CA ASP A 242 20.47 0.37 -4.10
C ASP A 242 20.68 0.58 -5.60
N THR A 243 19.97 -0.19 -6.44
CA THR A 243 20.03 -0.12 -7.91
C THR A 243 18.82 0.55 -8.55
N ASN A 244 17.78 0.87 -7.76
CA ASN A 244 16.48 1.35 -8.24
C ASN A 244 15.85 0.42 -9.28
N GLU A 245 15.87 -0.88 -8.98
CA GLU A 245 15.31 -1.91 -9.84
C GLU A 245 14.06 -2.51 -9.19
N PHE A 246 12.97 -2.53 -9.95
CA PHE A 246 11.86 -3.43 -9.68
C PHE A 246 12.17 -4.77 -10.37
N ILE A 247 11.94 -5.86 -9.66
CA ILE A 247 12.33 -7.21 -10.05
C ILE A 247 11.07 -8.06 -10.14
N LEU A 248 10.86 -8.74 -11.25
CA LEU A 248 9.87 -9.80 -11.39
C LEU A 248 10.61 -11.11 -11.70
N ASN A 249 10.41 -12.13 -10.88
CA ASN A 249 11.16 -13.38 -10.94
C ASN A 249 10.21 -14.59 -11.08
N THR A 250 10.58 -15.54 -11.93
CA THR A 250 9.79 -16.75 -12.21
C THR A 250 10.53 -18.03 -11.83
N SER A 251 11.48 -17.98 -10.89
CA SER A 251 12.24 -19.17 -10.43
C SER A 251 11.37 -20.17 -9.66
N TYR A 252 10.22 -19.72 -9.17
CA TYR A 252 9.26 -20.60 -8.51
C TYR A 252 8.25 -21.21 -9.49
N ASN A 253 8.29 -20.82 -10.76
CA ASN A 253 7.32 -21.27 -11.75
C ASN A 253 7.86 -22.49 -12.49
N THR A 254 6.95 -23.39 -12.85
CA THR A 254 7.27 -24.64 -13.54
C THR A 254 6.85 -24.63 -15.00
N GLU A 255 5.97 -23.70 -15.35
CA GLU A 255 5.45 -23.46 -16.70
C GLU A 255 5.48 -21.95 -16.98
N PRO A 256 5.38 -21.51 -18.26
CA PRO A 256 5.33 -20.10 -18.59
C PRO A 256 4.15 -19.39 -17.93
N SER A 257 4.34 -18.12 -17.59
CA SER A 257 3.33 -17.27 -16.98
C SER A 257 3.16 -15.97 -17.76
N THR A 258 1.94 -15.42 -17.73
CA THR A 258 1.60 -14.18 -18.43
C THR A 258 1.30 -13.09 -17.42
N TYR A 259 1.88 -11.92 -17.62
CA TYR A 259 1.80 -10.77 -16.71
C TYR A 259 1.27 -9.52 -17.40
N GLU A 260 0.57 -8.70 -16.61
CA GLU A 260 0.41 -7.28 -16.86
C GLU A 260 1.35 -6.52 -15.93
N ILE A 261 2.06 -5.53 -16.47
CA ILE A 261 3.09 -4.76 -15.74
C ILE A 261 2.85 -3.29 -16.04
N TYR A 262 2.68 -2.50 -14.98
CA TYR A 262 2.57 -1.05 -15.06
C TYR A 262 3.51 -0.37 -14.07
N VAL A 263 4.13 0.72 -14.49
CA VAL A 263 4.97 1.60 -13.68
C VAL A 263 4.43 3.02 -13.81
N LEU A 264 3.90 3.54 -12.71
CA LEU A 264 3.50 4.92 -12.53
C LEU A 264 4.68 5.71 -11.95
N GLN A 265 4.91 6.89 -12.52
CA GLN A 265 5.78 7.92 -11.97
C GLN A 265 4.98 9.19 -11.75
N ILE A 266 5.16 9.83 -10.60
CA ILE A 266 4.57 11.12 -10.26
C ILE A 266 5.69 12.08 -9.85
N ASP A 267 5.84 13.18 -10.59
CA ASP A 267 6.83 14.23 -10.30
C ASP A 267 6.22 15.64 -10.41
N ASP A 268 7.06 16.68 -10.46
CA ASP A 268 6.60 18.07 -10.62
C ASP A 268 6.15 18.43 -12.04
N GLU A 269 6.40 17.57 -13.03
CA GLU A 269 5.92 17.71 -14.41
C GLU A 269 4.56 17.02 -14.61
N GLY A 270 4.24 16.01 -13.81
CA GLY A 270 2.93 15.37 -13.77
C GLY A 270 3.02 13.87 -13.51
N GLU A 271 2.07 13.14 -14.09
CA GLU A 271 1.99 11.68 -14.01
C GLU A 271 2.39 11.06 -15.35
N ARG A 272 3.07 9.92 -15.29
CA ARG A 272 3.39 9.07 -16.45
C ARG A 272 3.18 7.61 -16.09
N VAL A 273 2.53 6.86 -16.98
CA VAL A 273 2.32 5.43 -16.84
C VAL A 273 3.01 4.71 -17.98
N PHE A 274 3.86 3.75 -17.65
CA PHE A 274 4.49 2.85 -18.61
C PHE A 274 3.97 1.46 -18.38
N GLY A 275 3.59 0.74 -19.43
CA GLY A 275 3.13 -0.62 -19.20
C GLY A 275 2.84 -1.43 -20.43
N ALA A 276 2.68 -2.72 -20.19
CA ALA A 276 2.30 -3.70 -21.20
C ALA A 276 1.48 -4.81 -20.55
N SER A 277 0.50 -5.29 -21.30
CA SER A 277 -0.21 -6.54 -21.03
C SER A 277 0.41 -7.67 -21.83
N ASP A 278 0.05 -8.91 -21.51
CA ASP A 278 0.50 -10.12 -22.21
C ASP A 278 2.03 -10.32 -22.21
N VAL A 279 2.71 -9.89 -21.14
CA VAL A 279 4.15 -10.12 -20.96
C VAL A 279 4.37 -11.57 -20.54
N VAL A 280 4.83 -12.41 -21.47
CA VAL A 280 5.09 -13.83 -21.20
C VAL A 280 6.51 -14.02 -20.67
N MET A 281 6.63 -14.70 -19.53
CA MET A 281 7.92 -15.10 -18.95
C MET A 281 8.00 -16.62 -18.82
N GLU A 282 9.10 -17.20 -19.28
CA GLU A 282 9.43 -18.61 -19.05
C GLU A 282 9.86 -18.83 -17.59
N PRO A 283 9.81 -20.07 -17.08
CA PRO A 283 10.42 -20.46 -15.82
C PRO A 283 11.89 -20.06 -15.70
N ASP A 284 12.35 -19.80 -14.47
CA ASP A 284 13.75 -19.46 -14.17
C ASP A 284 14.25 -18.18 -14.88
N ASN A 285 13.36 -17.22 -15.17
CA ASN A 285 13.73 -15.92 -15.69
C ASN A 285 13.62 -14.82 -14.63
N THR A 286 14.34 -13.72 -14.84
CA THR A 286 14.16 -12.48 -14.09
C THR A 286 14.04 -11.30 -15.06
N ALA A 287 13.05 -10.45 -14.81
CA ALA A 287 12.94 -9.14 -15.43
C ALA A 287 13.38 -8.06 -14.42
N TYR A 288 14.28 -7.18 -14.83
CA TYR A 288 14.74 -6.02 -14.08
C TYR A 288 14.23 -4.76 -14.75
N ILE A 289 13.54 -3.91 -13.99
CA ILE A 289 12.96 -2.65 -14.45
C ILE A 289 13.65 -1.52 -13.69
N PRO A 290 14.65 -0.85 -14.28
CA PRO A 290 15.31 0.31 -13.66
C PRO A 290 14.36 1.52 -13.70
N PHE A 291 13.43 1.61 -12.75
CA PHE A 291 12.29 2.53 -12.77
C PHE A 291 12.67 4.02 -12.64
N THR A 292 13.94 4.34 -12.38
CA THR A 292 14.48 5.71 -12.41
C THR A 292 15.22 6.06 -13.70
N GLU A 293 15.46 5.10 -14.58
CA GLU A 293 16.21 5.30 -15.82
C GLU A 293 15.28 5.49 -17.02
N PHE A 294 15.02 6.75 -17.36
CA PHE A 294 14.20 7.13 -18.53
C PHE A 294 15.09 7.60 -19.68
N ASP A 295 14.74 7.23 -20.91
CA ASP A 295 15.38 7.79 -22.10
C ASP A 295 15.11 9.30 -22.24
N GLU A 296 15.96 10.03 -22.97
CA GLU A 296 15.85 11.51 -23.10
C GLU A 296 14.49 11.98 -23.63
N ASP A 297 13.80 11.15 -24.41
CA ASP A 297 12.45 11.41 -24.93
C ASP A 297 11.34 10.79 -24.07
N ALA A 298 11.69 9.98 -23.07
CA ALA A 298 10.83 9.29 -22.09
C ALA A 298 9.59 8.59 -22.68
N ALA A 299 9.68 8.09 -23.91
CA ALA A 299 8.57 7.45 -24.60
C ALA A 299 8.33 5.98 -24.17
N ALA A 300 9.31 5.40 -23.47
CA ALA A 300 9.25 4.05 -22.96
C ALA A 300 10.17 3.86 -21.75
N LEU A 301 9.88 2.84 -20.95
CA LEU A 301 10.71 2.37 -19.85
C LEU A 301 11.36 1.04 -20.22
N ARG A 302 12.67 0.92 -20.03
CA ARG A 302 13.43 -0.29 -20.36
C ARG A 302 13.13 -1.42 -19.36
N VAL A 303 13.12 -2.64 -19.87
CA VAL A 303 13.06 -3.89 -19.09
C VAL A 303 14.18 -4.81 -19.56
N ASP A 304 15.00 -5.28 -18.63
CA ASP A 304 16.11 -6.19 -18.89
C ASP A 304 15.75 -7.61 -18.46
N PHE A 305 15.82 -8.57 -19.38
CA PHE A 305 15.58 -9.97 -19.10
C PHE A 305 16.90 -10.73 -18.93
N ASP A 306 17.03 -11.44 -17.82
CA ASP A 306 18.05 -12.45 -17.51
C ASP A 306 17.37 -13.81 -17.62
N TYR A 307 17.73 -14.57 -18.64
CA TYR A 307 17.20 -15.91 -18.85
C TYR A 307 18.01 -16.93 -18.07
N GLU A 308 17.32 -17.92 -17.50
CA GLU A 308 17.95 -18.95 -16.66
C GLU A 308 18.61 -18.41 -15.37
N ASN A 309 18.41 -17.12 -15.04
CA ASN A 309 18.93 -16.44 -13.85
C ASN A 309 20.45 -16.59 -13.68
N ASP A 310 21.20 -16.44 -14.77
CA ASP A 310 22.65 -16.64 -14.79
C ASP A 310 23.45 -15.36 -14.45
N GLY A 311 22.74 -14.22 -14.36
CA GLY A 311 23.28 -12.91 -14.01
C GLY A 311 23.80 -12.11 -15.20
N GLU A 312 23.61 -12.58 -16.44
CA GLU A 312 23.82 -11.82 -17.67
C GLU A 312 22.47 -11.38 -18.28
N ILE A 313 22.40 -10.15 -18.80
CA ILE A 313 21.18 -9.69 -19.50
C ILE A 313 21.19 -10.24 -20.94
N ASP A 314 20.17 -11.02 -21.28
CA ASP A 314 19.99 -11.68 -22.57
C ASP A 314 19.18 -10.84 -23.56
N GLU A 315 18.08 -10.25 -23.09
CA GLU A 315 17.15 -9.50 -23.91
C GLU A 315 16.75 -8.18 -23.24
N MET A 316 16.45 -7.18 -24.07
CA MET A 316 15.88 -5.91 -23.63
C MET A 316 14.52 -5.71 -24.30
N PHE A 317 13.55 -5.33 -23.48
CA PHE A 317 12.18 -5.00 -23.86
C PHE A 317 11.85 -3.57 -23.40
N GLU A 318 10.81 -2.96 -23.95
CA GLU A 318 10.39 -1.60 -23.65
C GLU A 318 8.90 -1.59 -23.28
N LEU A 319 8.58 -1.04 -22.10
CA LEU A 319 7.22 -0.70 -21.71
C LEU A 319 6.86 0.66 -22.31
N PRO A 320 5.91 0.75 -23.25
CA PRO A 320 5.52 2.03 -23.84
C PRO A 320 4.83 2.93 -22.82
N ASP A 321 4.91 4.25 -23.05
CA ASP A 321 4.07 5.24 -22.37
C ASP A 321 2.59 5.03 -22.77
N VAL A 322 1.76 4.73 -21.77
CA VAL A 322 0.32 4.45 -21.87
C VAL A 322 -0.50 5.40 -20.98
N THR A 323 0.06 6.55 -20.61
CA THR A 323 -0.57 7.54 -19.70
C THR A 323 -1.97 7.97 -20.16
N ASP A 324 -2.18 8.10 -21.47
CA ASP A 324 -3.49 8.49 -22.04
C ASP A 324 -4.47 7.32 -22.18
N GLU A 325 -4.02 6.08 -21.97
CA GLU A 325 -4.81 4.85 -22.18
C GLU A 325 -5.32 4.25 -20.86
N ILE A 326 -4.60 4.48 -19.76
CA ILE A 326 -4.85 3.87 -18.46
C ILE A 326 -5.07 4.96 -17.43
N ASP A 327 -6.22 4.91 -16.78
CA ASP A 327 -6.42 5.60 -15.50
C ASP A 327 -6.02 4.61 -14.40
N PHE A 328 -4.81 4.78 -13.87
CA PHE A 328 -4.19 3.88 -12.88
C PHE A 328 -5.07 3.73 -11.62
N TYR A 329 -5.99 4.68 -11.38
CA TYR A 329 -6.89 4.71 -10.23
C TYR A 329 -8.37 4.63 -10.62
N ALA A 330 -8.69 4.13 -11.82
CA ALA A 330 -10.07 4.07 -12.33
C ALA A 330 -11.02 3.29 -11.40
N GLU A 331 -10.52 2.25 -10.72
CA GLU A 331 -11.34 1.42 -9.83
C GLU A 331 -11.76 2.16 -8.56
N GLU A 332 -10.89 3.02 -8.01
CA GLU A 332 -11.27 3.90 -6.89
C GLU A 332 -12.37 4.88 -7.31
N ASN A 333 -12.34 5.36 -8.55
CA ASN A 333 -13.32 6.31 -9.08
C ASN A 333 -14.72 5.71 -9.31
N ALA A 334 -14.83 4.39 -9.48
CA ALA A 334 -16.11 3.73 -9.76
C ALA A 334 -17.00 3.55 -8.51
N GLY A 335 -16.43 3.61 -7.30
CA GLY A 335 -17.15 3.40 -6.03
C GLY A 335 -18.09 4.54 -5.63
N ASP A 336 -17.80 5.77 -6.05
CA ASP A 336 -18.55 6.96 -5.63
C ASP A 336 -19.84 7.21 -6.43
N GLU A 337 -19.95 6.73 -7.67
CA GLU A 337 -21.16 6.95 -8.49
C GLU A 337 -22.35 6.08 -8.07
N GLN A 338 -22.15 4.95 -7.35
CA GLN A 338 -23.25 4.07 -6.96
C GLN A 338 -24.03 4.53 -5.72
N LEU A 339 -23.53 5.49 -4.95
CA LEU A 339 -24.21 5.94 -3.72
C LEU A 339 -25.26 7.05 -3.95
N GLU A 340 -25.34 7.66 -5.14
CA GLU A 340 -26.32 8.73 -5.41
C GLU A 340 -27.68 8.26 -5.96
N GLU A 341 -27.86 7.00 -6.39
CA GLU A 341 -29.12 6.57 -7.02
C GLU A 341 -30.19 6.01 -6.06
N ASP A 342 -29.85 5.68 -4.80
CA ASP A 342 -30.78 4.94 -3.93
C ASP A 342 -31.69 5.83 -3.04
N ASP A 343 -31.52 7.15 -3.07
CA ASP A 343 -32.30 8.09 -2.22
C ASP A 343 -33.61 8.61 -2.86
N SER A 344 -33.97 8.17 -4.07
CA SER A 344 -35.12 8.72 -4.80
C SER A 344 -36.43 7.93 -4.70
N ASN A 345 -36.49 6.81 -3.95
CA ASN A 345 -37.65 5.91 -3.93
C ASN A 345 -38.41 5.78 -2.60
N ILE A 346 -38.51 6.87 -1.82
CA ILE A 346 -39.52 6.96 -0.75
C ILE A 346 -40.80 7.55 -1.34
N GLU A 347 -41.62 6.71 -1.98
CA GLU A 347 -43.01 7.06 -2.30
C GLU A 347 -43.86 7.08 -1.02
N GLU A 348 -44.46 8.24 -0.74
CA GLU A 348 -45.46 8.45 0.30
C GLU A 348 -46.70 7.56 0.04
N GLU A 349 -46.89 6.51 0.86
CA GLU A 349 -48.22 5.89 0.98
C GLU A 349 -49.16 6.83 1.75
N ASP A 350 -49.96 7.57 0.99
CA ASP A 350 -51.08 8.40 1.46
C ASP A 350 -52.23 7.50 1.99
N ASP A 351 -52.39 7.50 3.31
CA ASP A 351 -53.44 6.81 4.06
C ASP A 351 -54.83 7.44 3.80
N GLY A 352 -55.54 6.92 2.80
CA GLY A 352 -56.94 7.26 2.54
C GLY A 352 -57.92 6.55 3.47
N LYS A 353 -58.52 7.28 4.42
CA LYS A 353 -59.74 6.93 5.17
C LYS A 353 -60.98 7.65 4.67
#